data_AF-A0A9W7GSA5-F1
#
_entry.id   AF-A0A9W7GSA5-F1
#
_cell.length_a   1.000
_cell.length_b   1.000
_cell.length_c   1.000
_cell.angle_alpha   90.00
_cell.angle_beta   90.00
_cell.angle_gamma   90.00
#
_symmetry.space_group_name_H-M   'P 1'
#
loop_
_entity.id
_entity.type
_entity.pdbx_description
1 polymer ?
#
loop_
_entity_poly.entity_id
_entity_poly.type
_entity_poly.pdbx_seq_one_letter_code
_entity_poly.pdbx_strand_id
1 'polypeptide(L)'
;MSSAVVETFSASKQIGFEGKSESEEELRDEKKKKCVDDDDDGKVKSEKELDLGPQFSLKEQLEKDKEDESLRRWKEQLLGSVDMSAVGESKEPEVTILSLSILCPGRPDICVPIPFASKPKCSLFMLKEGSEYRLKFSFNVSNNIVSGLKYTNTVWKTGVRVDNTKLMLGTFSPQKEPYTYELEEETTPSGLFARGSYSARTKFVDDDGKVYLDVSYHFEIQKNWPSRS
;
A
#
# COMPACT_ATOMS: atom_id res chain seq x y z
N MET A 1 -41.29 -20.79 67.85
CA MET A 1 -40.85 -21.97 68.65
C MET A 1 -40.35 -22.97 67.63
N SER A 2 -39.05 -23.23 67.49
CA SER A 2 -38.20 -24.05 68.41
C SER A 2 -38.47 -25.54 68.21
N SER A 3 -37.47 -26.43 68.02
CA SER A 3 -36.01 -26.24 68.10
C SER A 3 -35.20 -27.31 67.32
N ALA A 4 -33.86 -27.19 67.38
CA ALA A 4 -32.76 -28.15 67.17
C ALA A 4 -33.10 -29.65 66.95
N VAL A 5 -32.46 -30.41 66.04
CA VAL A 5 -31.01 -30.64 65.77
C VAL A 5 -30.29 -31.54 66.80
N VAL A 6 -29.93 -32.75 66.34
CA VAL A 6 -28.84 -33.67 66.76
C VAL A 6 -28.55 -34.50 65.47
N GLU A 7 -27.35 -34.63 64.88
CA GLU A 7 -26.03 -35.13 65.35
C GLU A 7 -26.05 -36.62 65.79
N THR A 8 -25.02 -37.44 65.60
CA THR A 8 -23.76 -37.38 64.81
C THR A 8 -23.58 -38.76 64.11
N PHE A 9 -22.47 -39.34 63.59
CA PHE A 9 -20.99 -39.20 63.54
C PHE A 9 -20.55 -39.97 62.23
N SER A 10 -19.33 -40.39 61.82
CA SER A 10 -17.88 -40.37 62.18
C SER A 10 -17.11 -40.92 60.94
N ALA A 11 -15.80 -40.77 60.71
CA ALA A 11 -14.78 -39.84 61.23
C ALA A 11 -13.47 -39.92 60.40
N SER A 12 -12.86 -38.75 60.14
CA SER A 12 -11.41 -38.44 60.24
C SER A 12 -10.31 -39.28 59.56
N LYS A 13 -9.53 -38.62 58.67
CA LYS A 13 -8.11 -38.26 58.97
C LYS A 13 -7.62 -37.04 58.16
N GLN A 14 -6.71 -36.24 58.73
CA GLN A 14 -6.08 -35.01 58.18
C GLN A 14 -4.74 -35.35 57.48
N ILE A 15 -3.87 -34.47 56.93
CA ILE A 15 -3.37 -33.08 57.22
C ILE A 15 -2.68 -32.54 55.93
N GLY A 16 -2.41 -31.25 55.66
CA GLY A 16 -2.59 -29.93 56.31
C GLY A 16 -2.60 -28.80 55.24
N PHE A 17 -3.04 -27.53 55.46
CA PHE A 17 -2.44 -26.42 56.26
C PHE A 17 -1.06 -25.94 55.74
N GLU A 18 -0.72 -24.66 55.50
CA GLU A 18 -1.41 -23.39 55.12
C GLU A 18 -0.30 -22.43 54.52
N GLY A 19 -0.49 -21.19 54.03
CA GLY A 19 -1.65 -20.30 53.89
C GLY A 19 -1.29 -18.85 53.42
N LYS A 20 -2.29 -18.10 52.92
CA LYS A 20 -2.43 -16.62 52.68
C LYS A 20 -1.42 -15.74 51.86
N SER A 21 -2.06 -14.99 50.93
CA SER A 21 -1.98 -13.52 50.62
C SER A 21 -0.85 -12.86 49.80
N GLU A 22 -1.31 -11.99 48.88
CA GLU A 22 -0.75 -10.71 48.39
C GLU A 22 0.55 -10.69 47.57
N SER A 23 0.39 -10.56 46.24
CA SER A 23 1.06 -9.53 45.42
C SER A 23 0.30 -9.34 44.10
N GLU A 24 0.25 -8.10 43.60
CA GLU A 24 -0.10 -7.77 42.21
C GLU A 24 1.18 -7.59 41.37
N GLU A 25 0.99 -7.34 40.07
CA GLU A 25 2.00 -6.95 39.07
C GLU A 25 2.94 -8.03 38.47
N GLU A 26 3.56 -7.61 37.36
CA GLU A 26 4.52 -8.28 36.46
C GLU A 26 4.04 -9.41 35.53
N LEU A 27 4.74 -9.52 34.37
CA LEU A 27 4.65 -10.57 33.35
C LEU A 27 3.29 -10.74 32.61
N ARG A 28 2.64 -9.62 32.29
CA ARG A 28 1.90 -9.48 31.02
C ARG A 28 2.79 -8.87 29.94
N ASP A 29 3.58 -9.70 29.24
CA ASP A 29 4.18 -9.29 27.97
C ASP A 29 4.36 -10.45 26.96
N GLU A 30 4.67 -10.10 25.72
CA GLU A 30 5.11 -10.97 24.62
C GLU A 30 4.28 -12.24 24.34
N LYS A 31 2.95 -12.08 24.24
CA LYS A 31 2.18 -12.87 23.25
C LYS A 31 1.87 -12.06 21.99
N LYS A 32 2.96 -11.50 21.44
CA LYS A 32 3.07 -10.88 20.12
C LYS A 32 2.41 -11.79 19.08
N LYS A 33 1.20 -11.43 18.63
CA LYS A 33 0.56 -12.08 17.48
C LYS A 33 1.44 -11.79 16.26
N LYS A 34 2.35 -12.72 15.95
CA LYS A 34 2.99 -12.78 14.65
C LYS A 34 1.86 -12.94 13.63
N CYS A 35 1.61 -11.90 12.84
CA CYS A 35 0.87 -12.08 11.61
C CYS A 35 1.62 -13.16 10.82
N VAL A 36 0.93 -14.24 10.47
CA VAL A 36 1.42 -15.08 9.39
C VAL A 36 1.15 -14.25 8.16
N ASP A 37 2.20 -13.66 7.60
CA ASP A 37 2.15 -13.11 6.26
C ASP A 37 1.98 -14.29 5.31
N ASP A 38 0.73 -14.67 5.07
CA ASP A 38 0.32 -15.44 3.90
C ASP A 38 0.49 -14.54 2.66
N ASP A 39 1.76 -14.27 2.36
CA ASP A 39 2.24 -14.12 0.99
C ASP A 39 2.07 -15.49 0.32
N ASP A 40 0.81 -15.79 0.00
CA ASP A 40 0.43 -16.66 -1.11
C ASP A 40 0.90 -15.98 -2.41
N ASP A 41 2.22 -15.96 -2.60
CA ASP A 41 2.84 -15.99 -3.91
C ASP A 41 2.53 -17.37 -4.50
N GLY A 42 1.26 -17.51 -4.89
CA GLY A 42 0.72 -18.63 -5.65
C GLY A 42 1.52 -18.74 -6.94
N LYS A 43 2.54 -19.60 -6.88
CA LYS A 43 3.75 -19.59 -7.72
C LYS A 43 3.43 -19.46 -9.21
N VAL A 44 3.40 -18.20 -9.68
CA VAL A 44 3.33 -17.89 -11.12
C VAL A 44 4.53 -18.59 -11.75
N LYS A 45 4.26 -19.48 -12.70
CA LYS A 45 5.27 -20.37 -13.28
C LYS A 45 6.27 -19.55 -14.07
N SER A 46 7.34 -19.11 -13.41
CA SER A 46 8.56 -18.53 -13.99
C SER A 46 8.31 -17.93 -15.37
N GLU A 47 7.71 -16.74 -15.41
CA GLU A 47 7.76 -15.92 -16.60
C GLU A 47 9.22 -15.89 -17.03
N LYS A 48 9.49 -16.30 -18.27
CA LYS A 48 10.85 -16.65 -18.71
C LYS A 48 11.74 -15.46 -18.40
N GLU A 49 12.74 -15.67 -17.55
CA GLU A 49 13.68 -14.64 -17.12
C GLU A 49 14.29 -14.01 -18.38
N LEU A 50 13.79 -12.83 -18.74
CA LEU A 50 14.13 -12.17 -19.99
C LEU A 50 15.51 -11.57 -19.78
N ASP A 51 16.48 -12.01 -20.59
CA ASP A 51 17.77 -11.34 -20.66
C ASP A 51 17.57 -9.97 -21.31
N LEU A 52 17.35 -8.95 -20.46
CA LEU A 52 17.20 -7.55 -20.85
C LEU A 52 18.53 -6.94 -21.35
N GLY A 53 19.64 -7.68 -21.22
CA GLY A 53 20.97 -7.20 -21.55
C GLY A 53 21.54 -6.19 -20.53
N PRO A 54 22.70 -5.58 -20.83
CA PRO A 54 23.36 -4.64 -19.93
C PRO A 54 22.63 -3.29 -19.87
N GLN A 55 22.36 -2.80 -18.66
CA GLN A 55 21.72 -1.50 -18.42
C GLN A 55 22.63 -0.33 -18.88
N PHE A 56 22.04 0.58 -19.67
CA PHE A 56 22.65 1.84 -20.11
C PHE A 56 21.86 3.03 -19.57
N SER A 57 22.53 4.17 -19.37
CA SER A 57 21.81 5.42 -19.10
C SER A 57 21.29 6.02 -20.41
N LEU A 58 20.14 6.70 -20.35
CA LEU A 58 19.57 7.41 -21.50
C LEU A 58 20.58 8.42 -22.09
N LYS A 59 21.42 9.03 -21.25
CA LYS A 59 22.53 9.91 -21.67
C LYS A 59 23.59 9.18 -22.51
N GLU A 60 24.06 8.01 -22.07
CA GLU A 60 24.99 7.16 -22.84
C GLU A 60 24.39 6.78 -24.20
N GLN A 61 23.10 6.47 -24.25
CA GLN A 61 22.43 6.06 -25.48
C GLN A 61 22.14 7.23 -26.43
N LEU A 62 21.82 8.42 -25.92
CA LEU A 62 21.59 9.62 -26.74
C LEU A 62 22.88 10.15 -27.40
N GLU A 63 24.01 10.10 -26.70
CA GLU A 63 25.30 10.55 -27.26
C GLU A 63 25.86 9.58 -28.32
N LYS A 64 25.65 8.26 -28.17
CA LYS A 64 26.05 7.25 -29.18
C LYS A 64 25.38 7.46 -30.54
N ASP A 65 24.07 7.71 -30.53
CA ASP A 65 23.26 7.74 -31.75
C ASP A 65 23.11 9.19 -32.31
N LYS A 66 23.95 10.11 -31.83
CA LYS A 66 23.93 11.55 -32.11
C LYS A 66 24.14 11.91 -33.58
N GLU A 67 24.92 11.10 -34.28
CA GLU A 67 25.22 11.26 -35.70
C GLU A 67 24.21 10.54 -36.62
N ASP A 68 23.34 9.68 -36.07
CA ASP A 68 22.29 8.98 -36.81
C ASP A 68 20.96 9.76 -36.76
N GLU A 69 20.62 10.41 -37.87
CA GLU A 69 19.38 11.18 -38.02
C GLU A 69 18.11 10.31 -37.89
N SER A 70 18.19 9.02 -38.25
CA SER A 70 17.06 8.09 -38.22
C SER A 70 16.77 7.58 -36.81
N LEU A 71 17.81 7.17 -36.06
CA LEU A 71 17.69 6.75 -34.66
C LEU A 71 17.27 7.93 -33.78
N ARG A 72 17.74 9.15 -34.07
CA ARG A 72 17.31 10.37 -33.37
C ARG A 72 15.82 10.65 -33.54
N ARG A 73 15.30 10.66 -34.78
CA ARG A 73 13.86 10.85 -35.02
C ARG A 73 13.02 9.74 -34.38
N TRP A 74 13.48 8.49 -34.45
CA TRP A 74 12.80 7.35 -33.83
C TRP A 74 12.72 7.49 -32.30
N LYS A 75 13.81 7.90 -31.63
CA LYS A 75 13.79 8.19 -30.17
C LYS A 75 12.91 9.38 -29.82
N GLU A 76 12.97 10.47 -30.59
CA GLU A 76 12.11 11.65 -30.38
C GLU A 76 10.62 11.31 -30.53
N GLN A 77 10.28 10.38 -31.44
CA GLN A 77 8.92 9.87 -31.61
C GLN A 77 8.46 8.95 -30.46
N LEU A 78 9.38 8.24 -29.78
CA LEU A 78 9.05 7.33 -28.68
C LEU A 78 9.07 7.99 -27.30
N LEU A 79 10.04 8.87 -27.05
CA LEU A 79 10.31 9.47 -25.74
C LEU A 79 9.82 10.92 -25.64
N GLY A 80 9.34 11.49 -26.75
CA GLY A 80 9.06 12.91 -26.88
C GLY A 80 10.32 13.78 -26.86
N SER A 81 10.14 15.07 -26.59
CA SER A 81 11.23 16.00 -26.34
C SER A 81 11.80 15.80 -24.93
N VAL A 82 12.68 14.82 -24.76
CA VAL A 82 13.34 14.49 -23.49
C VAL A 82 14.08 15.72 -22.93
N ASP A 83 13.71 16.14 -21.72
CA ASP A 83 14.40 17.23 -21.01
C ASP A 83 15.75 16.73 -20.48
N MET A 84 16.84 17.19 -21.10
CA MET A 84 18.21 16.84 -20.69
C MET A 84 18.58 17.29 -19.27
N SER A 85 17.78 18.13 -18.62
CA SER A 85 17.94 18.47 -17.19
C SER A 85 17.27 17.49 -16.22
N ALA A 86 16.32 16.67 -16.71
CA ALA A 86 15.76 15.53 -15.98
C ALA A 86 16.56 14.23 -16.19
N VAL A 87 17.35 14.15 -17.27
CA VAL A 87 18.26 13.02 -17.56
C VAL A 87 19.55 13.15 -16.77
N GLY A 88 19.86 12.11 -16.01
CA GLY A 88 21.06 12.02 -15.17
C GLY A 88 22.19 11.25 -15.85
N GLU A 89 23.30 11.12 -15.14
CA GLU A 89 24.40 10.21 -15.54
C GLU A 89 24.23 8.81 -14.94
N SER A 90 23.32 8.65 -13.97
CA SER A 90 22.94 7.37 -13.38
C SER A 90 22.33 6.42 -14.41
N LYS A 91 22.71 5.15 -14.32
CA LYS A 91 22.05 4.04 -15.04
C LYS A 91 20.73 3.64 -14.38
N GLU A 92 20.60 3.82 -13.07
CA GLU A 92 19.34 3.59 -12.38
C GLU A 92 18.36 4.76 -12.60
N PRO A 93 17.10 4.48 -12.97
CA PRO A 93 16.01 5.47 -12.92
C PRO A 93 15.62 5.82 -11.49
N GLU A 94 14.89 6.93 -11.34
CA GLU A 94 14.33 7.41 -10.08
C GLU A 94 12.87 7.83 -10.30
N VAL A 95 11.96 7.39 -9.44
CA VAL A 95 10.54 7.74 -9.49
C VAL A 95 10.11 8.27 -8.12
N THR A 96 9.57 9.48 -8.09
CA THR A 96 9.03 10.09 -6.87
C THR A 96 7.52 10.19 -6.96
N ILE A 97 6.79 9.38 -6.18
CA ILE A 97 5.33 9.45 -6.10
C ILE A 97 4.93 10.66 -5.25
N LEU A 98 4.23 11.63 -5.85
CA LEU A 98 3.91 12.92 -5.23
C LEU A 98 2.56 12.91 -4.49
N SER A 99 1.55 12.24 -5.04
CA SER A 99 0.21 12.19 -4.44
C SER A 99 -0.64 11.03 -4.96
N LEU A 100 -1.58 10.61 -4.12
CA LEU A 100 -2.77 9.84 -4.48
C LEU A 100 -3.99 10.78 -4.45
N SER A 101 -4.69 10.91 -5.56
CA SER A 101 -5.99 11.59 -5.63
C SER A 101 -7.12 10.58 -5.81
N ILE A 102 -8.21 10.74 -5.05
CA ILE A 102 -9.46 10.01 -5.28
C ILE A 102 -10.45 10.97 -5.95
N LEU A 103 -10.72 10.73 -7.24
CA LEU A 103 -11.74 11.43 -8.01
C LEU A 103 -13.10 10.80 -7.71
N CYS A 104 -14.10 11.63 -7.43
CA CYS A 104 -15.45 11.17 -7.11
C CYS A 104 -16.47 12.03 -7.86
N PRO A 105 -17.31 11.47 -8.75
CA PRO A 105 -18.29 12.24 -9.51
C PRO A 105 -19.17 13.16 -8.64
N GLY A 106 -19.38 14.39 -9.10
CA GLY A 106 -20.26 15.37 -8.45
C GLY A 106 -19.71 16.03 -7.17
N ARG A 107 -18.43 15.83 -6.81
CA ARG A 107 -17.78 16.48 -5.66
C ARG A 107 -16.30 16.82 -5.94
N PRO A 108 -15.64 17.65 -5.11
CA PRO A 108 -14.19 17.85 -5.21
C PRO A 108 -13.41 16.57 -4.90
N ASP A 109 -12.36 16.34 -5.70
CA ASP A 109 -11.32 15.31 -5.51
C ASP A 109 -10.75 15.34 -4.08
N ILE A 110 -10.39 14.15 -3.57
CA ILE A 110 -9.65 14.01 -2.33
C ILE A 110 -8.18 13.81 -2.69
N CYS A 111 -7.38 14.88 -2.67
CA CYS A 111 -5.93 14.79 -2.91
C CYS A 111 -5.18 14.52 -1.61
N VAL A 112 -4.35 13.47 -1.60
CA VAL A 112 -3.54 13.01 -0.47
C VAL A 112 -2.07 13.06 -0.89
N PRO A 113 -1.26 14.03 -0.40
CA PRO A 113 0.16 14.10 -0.72
C PRO A 113 0.94 12.95 -0.09
N ILE A 114 2.03 12.55 -0.75
CA ILE A 114 2.97 11.52 -0.32
C ILE A 114 4.33 12.21 -0.06
N PRO A 115 5.04 11.91 1.05
CA PRO A 115 4.70 10.96 2.11
C PRO A 115 3.50 11.42 2.95
N PHE A 116 2.70 10.45 3.40
CA PHE A 116 1.50 10.71 4.19
C PHE A 116 1.81 11.39 5.53
N ALA A 117 1.01 12.39 5.90
CA ALA A 117 1.18 13.12 7.16
C ALA A 117 1.17 12.17 8.38
N SER A 118 2.19 12.28 9.23
CA SER A 118 2.57 11.28 10.23
C SER A 118 1.62 11.18 11.44
N LYS A 119 0.45 10.56 11.23
CA LYS A 119 -0.51 10.19 12.28
C LYS A 119 -0.82 8.69 12.21
N PRO A 120 -0.07 7.82 12.93
CA PRO A 120 -0.29 6.38 12.88
C PRO A 120 -1.71 6.03 13.33
N LYS A 121 -2.40 5.20 12.54
CA LYS A 121 -3.80 4.75 12.73
C LYS A 121 -4.89 5.81 12.52
N CYS A 122 -4.57 7.04 12.09
CA CYS A 122 -5.60 7.95 11.60
C CYS A 122 -5.98 7.59 10.15
N SER A 123 -7.28 7.62 9.86
CA SER A 123 -7.82 7.52 8.51
C SER A 123 -7.37 8.74 7.68
N LEU A 124 -6.65 8.52 6.58
CA LEU A 124 -6.17 9.59 5.69
C LEU A 124 -7.33 10.27 4.95
N PHE A 125 -8.34 9.49 4.60
CA PHE A 125 -9.55 9.95 3.93
C PHE A 125 -10.76 9.07 4.30
N MET A 126 -11.93 9.55 3.90
CA MET A 126 -13.21 8.90 4.15
C MET A 126 -14.04 8.89 2.85
N LEU A 127 -14.47 7.69 2.46
CA LEU A 127 -15.36 7.48 1.32
C LEU A 127 -16.79 7.22 1.78
N LYS A 128 -17.76 7.62 0.96
CA LYS A 128 -19.16 7.20 1.13
C LYS A 128 -19.36 5.84 0.45
N GLU A 129 -20.08 4.92 1.10
CA GLU A 129 -20.51 3.65 0.52
C GLU A 129 -21.31 3.80 -0.78
N GLY A 130 -21.21 2.81 -1.68
CA GLY A 130 -21.96 2.80 -2.96
C GLY A 130 -21.76 4.08 -3.76
N SER A 131 -20.50 4.55 -3.83
CA SER A 131 -20.12 5.73 -4.62
C SER A 131 -19.00 5.35 -5.57
N GLU A 132 -19.13 5.77 -6.82
CA GLU A 132 -18.12 5.63 -7.86
C GLU A 132 -16.89 6.47 -7.52
N TYR A 133 -15.69 5.96 -7.83
CA TYR A 133 -14.44 6.69 -7.73
C TYR A 133 -13.40 6.19 -8.73
N ARG A 134 -12.40 7.04 -9.00
CA ARG A 134 -11.15 6.67 -9.69
C ARG A 134 -9.95 7.10 -8.85
N LEU A 135 -8.93 6.24 -8.78
CA LEU A 135 -7.65 6.60 -8.19
C LEU A 135 -6.75 7.21 -9.26
N LYS A 136 -6.13 8.35 -8.96
CA LYS A 136 -5.17 9.04 -9.84
C LYS A 136 -3.89 9.32 -9.08
N PHE A 137 -2.79 8.79 -9.59
CA PHE A 137 -1.45 9.04 -9.06
C PHE A 137 -0.81 10.20 -9.81
N SER A 138 0.01 10.98 -9.11
CA SER A 138 0.95 11.91 -9.75
C SER A 138 2.36 11.58 -9.30
N PHE A 139 3.31 11.52 -10.23
CA PHE A 139 4.69 11.13 -9.97
C PHE A 139 5.67 11.76 -10.96
N ASN A 140 6.90 12.03 -10.50
CA ASN A 140 8.01 12.45 -11.34
C ASN A 140 8.88 11.24 -11.69
N VAL A 141 9.52 11.28 -12.87
CA VAL A 141 10.57 10.34 -13.29
C VAL A 141 11.82 11.13 -13.64
N SER A 142 12.96 10.72 -13.08
CA SER A 142 14.27 11.36 -13.23
C SER A 142 15.37 10.33 -13.48
N ASN A 143 16.54 10.83 -13.87
CA ASN A 143 17.76 10.08 -14.17
C ASN A 143 17.71 9.25 -15.46
N ASN A 144 16.90 8.19 -15.50
CA ASN A 144 16.81 7.26 -16.62
C ASN A 144 15.35 6.83 -16.90
N ILE A 145 15.11 6.13 -18.00
CA ILE A 145 13.80 5.52 -18.30
C ILE A 145 13.49 4.48 -17.23
N VAL A 146 12.29 4.52 -16.63
CA VAL A 146 11.79 3.41 -15.80
C VAL A 146 10.98 2.46 -16.68
N SER A 147 11.34 1.18 -16.67
CA SER A 147 10.73 0.14 -17.51
C SER A 147 9.77 -0.73 -16.71
N GLY A 148 8.54 -0.88 -17.21
CA GLY A 148 7.55 -1.77 -16.59
C GLY A 148 7.19 -1.42 -15.15
N LEU A 149 6.93 -0.14 -14.86
CA LEU A 149 6.46 0.32 -13.56
C LEU A 149 5.11 -0.34 -13.23
N LYS A 150 5.09 -1.16 -12.19
CA LYS A 150 3.94 -1.88 -11.65
C LYS A 150 3.41 -1.20 -10.40
N TYR A 151 2.10 -1.04 -10.37
CA TYR A 151 1.32 -0.71 -9.18
C TYR A 151 0.82 -2.00 -8.52
N THR A 152 0.87 -2.06 -7.20
CA THR A 152 0.17 -3.08 -6.41
C THR A 152 -0.52 -2.40 -5.23
N ASN A 153 -1.78 -2.75 -4.99
CA ASN A 153 -2.55 -2.24 -3.88
C ASN A 153 -3.38 -3.35 -3.25
N THR A 154 -3.00 -3.71 -2.03
CA THR A 154 -3.72 -4.72 -1.25
C THR A 154 -4.54 -4.01 -0.19
N VAL A 155 -5.81 -4.38 -0.05
CA VAL A 155 -6.74 -3.78 0.91
C VAL A 155 -7.23 -4.84 1.89
N TRP A 156 -7.27 -4.48 3.17
CA TRP A 156 -7.78 -5.31 4.27
C TRP A 156 -8.90 -4.61 5.04
N LYS A 157 -9.86 -5.41 5.51
CA LYS A 157 -10.91 -5.00 6.44
C LYS A 157 -10.85 -5.89 7.68
N THR A 158 -10.67 -5.30 8.86
CA THR A 158 -10.58 -6.04 10.14
C THR A 158 -9.49 -7.15 10.11
N GLY A 159 -8.41 -6.94 9.35
CA GLY A 159 -7.31 -7.90 9.18
C GLY A 159 -7.51 -8.96 8.08
N VAL A 160 -8.71 -9.07 7.49
CA VAL A 160 -8.98 -9.96 6.34
C VAL A 160 -8.68 -9.22 5.04
N ARG A 161 -7.93 -9.83 4.11
CA ARG A 161 -7.68 -9.28 2.76
C ARG A 161 -9.00 -9.27 1.98
N VAL A 162 -9.40 -8.13 1.45
CA VAL A 162 -10.70 -7.91 0.75
C VAL A 162 -10.55 -7.45 -0.69
N ASP A 163 -9.41 -6.85 -1.06
CA ASP A 163 -9.03 -6.58 -2.44
C ASP A 163 -7.49 -6.72 -2.62
N ASN A 164 -7.04 -6.93 -3.86
CA ASN A 164 -5.64 -6.98 -4.25
C ASN A 164 -5.44 -6.59 -5.74
N THR A 165 -5.42 -5.30 -6.01
CA THR A 165 -5.09 -4.75 -7.34
C THR A 165 -3.62 -4.99 -7.70
N LYS A 166 -3.31 -5.51 -8.89
CA LYS A 166 -1.98 -5.52 -9.49
C LYS A 166 -2.09 -5.02 -10.94
N LEU A 167 -1.33 -3.99 -11.32
CA LEU A 167 -1.42 -3.35 -12.64
C LEU A 167 -0.04 -2.96 -13.17
N MET A 168 0.21 -3.25 -14.45
CA MET A 168 1.35 -2.71 -15.19
C MET A 168 0.99 -1.31 -15.71
N LEU A 169 1.64 -0.26 -15.19
CA LEU A 169 1.42 1.13 -15.62
C LEU A 169 2.14 1.43 -16.94
N GLY A 170 3.28 0.77 -17.18
CA GLY A 170 4.07 0.88 -18.41
C GLY A 170 5.48 1.45 -18.18
N THR A 171 6.03 2.02 -19.25
CA THR A 171 7.40 2.57 -19.30
C THR A 171 7.34 4.09 -19.40
N PHE A 172 8.16 4.80 -18.62
CA PHE A 172 8.11 6.26 -18.51
C PHE A 172 9.52 6.86 -18.64
N SER A 173 9.66 7.91 -19.46
CA SER A 173 10.92 8.63 -19.68
C SER A 173 11.12 9.75 -18.65
N PRO A 174 12.37 10.19 -18.39
CA PRO A 174 12.62 11.38 -17.59
C PRO A 174 12.00 12.63 -18.20
N GLN A 175 11.21 13.36 -17.40
CA GLN A 175 10.65 14.66 -17.76
C GLN A 175 10.44 15.50 -16.51
N LYS A 176 10.31 16.81 -16.70
CA LYS A 176 10.20 17.80 -15.62
C LYS A 176 8.79 17.91 -15.06
N GLU A 177 7.78 17.80 -15.93
CA GLU A 177 6.37 17.84 -15.58
C GLU A 177 5.94 16.48 -14.99
N PRO A 178 5.16 16.44 -13.88
CA PRO A 178 4.70 15.18 -13.31
C PRO A 178 3.81 14.40 -14.28
N TYR A 179 4.04 13.08 -14.38
CA TYR A 179 3.07 12.18 -14.97
C TYR A 179 1.81 12.11 -14.10
N THR A 180 0.68 11.83 -14.74
CA THR A 180 -0.57 11.44 -14.07
C THR A 180 -1.09 10.15 -14.66
N TYR A 181 -1.35 9.15 -13.82
CA TYR A 181 -1.99 7.89 -14.21
C TYR A 181 -3.30 7.74 -13.46
N GLU A 182 -4.39 7.48 -14.17
CA GLU A 182 -5.74 7.29 -13.63
C GLU A 182 -6.17 5.83 -13.83
N LEU A 183 -6.68 5.19 -12.78
CA LEU A 183 -7.19 3.83 -12.83
C LEU A 183 -8.60 3.76 -13.43
N GLU A 184 -9.06 2.55 -13.72
CA GLU A 184 -10.45 2.27 -14.04
C GLU A 184 -11.41 2.66 -12.89
N GLU A 185 -12.69 2.83 -13.22
CA GLU A 185 -13.70 3.31 -12.27
C GLU A 185 -14.23 2.18 -11.37
N GLU A 186 -14.08 2.36 -10.07
CA GLU A 186 -14.50 1.41 -9.03
C GLU A 186 -15.71 1.95 -8.27
N THR A 187 -16.45 1.06 -7.60
CA THR A 187 -17.55 1.44 -6.69
C THR A 187 -17.26 0.97 -5.28
N THR A 188 -17.32 1.87 -4.30
CA THR A 188 -17.12 1.49 -2.89
C THR A 188 -18.17 0.48 -2.40
N PRO A 189 -17.76 -0.57 -1.66
CA PRO A 189 -18.70 -1.57 -1.14
C PRO A 189 -19.73 -0.92 -0.19
N SER A 190 -20.93 -1.51 -0.11
CA SER A 190 -22.07 -0.91 0.60
C SER A 190 -22.80 -1.86 1.54
N GLY A 191 -23.56 -1.27 2.46
CA GLY A 191 -24.29 -1.99 3.50
C GLY A 191 -23.57 -1.99 4.85
N LEU A 192 -24.27 -2.43 5.89
CA LEU A 192 -23.82 -2.30 7.28
C LEU A 192 -22.45 -2.96 7.54
N PHE A 193 -22.15 -4.08 6.88
CA PHE A 193 -20.90 -4.81 7.01
C PHE A 193 -19.74 -4.23 6.17
N ALA A 194 -20.02 -3.42 5.15
CA ALA A 194 -19.01 -2.72 4.36
C ALA A 194 -18.46 -1.48 5.08
N ARG A 195 -19.26 -0.81 5.92
CA ARG A 195 -18.85 0.39 6.64
C ARG A 195 -17.74 0.11 7.68
N GLY A 196 -17.01 1.16 8.06
CA GLY A 196 -15.94 1.14 9.05
C GLY A 196 -14.55 1.36 8.45
N SER A 197 -13.52 1.10 9.26
CA SER A 197 -12.12 1.32 8.91
C SER A 197 -11.53 0.19 8.06
N TYR A 198 -10.69 0.59 7.10
CA TYR A 198 -9.90 -0.24 6.22
C TYR A 198 -8.42 0.13 6.38
N SER A 199 -7.53 -0.80 6.03
CA SER A 199 -6.10 -0.54 5.84
C SER A 199 -5.70 -0.99 4.45
N ALA A 200 -4.88 -0.21 3.76
CA ALA A 200 -4.34 -0.55 2.45
C ALA A 200 -2.81 -0.43 2.45
N ARG A 201 -2.15 -1.22 1.60
CA ARG A 201 -0.71 -1.15 1.32
C ARG A 201 -0.54 -0.94 -0.18
N THR A 202 -0.02 0.22 -0.55
CA THR A 202 0.29 0.58 -1.94
C THR A 202 1.79 0.46 -2.16
N LYS A 203 2.17 -0.19 -3.27
CA LYS A 203 3.56 -0.43 -3.67
C LYS A 203 3.77 -0.08 -5.15
N PHE A 204 4.93 0.50 -5.47
CA PHE A 204 5.41 0.78 -6.82
C PHE A 204 6.78 0.12 -7.02
N VAL A 205 6.91 -0.71 -8.06
CA VAL A 205 8.12 -1.49 -8.40
C VAL A 205 8.27 -1.56 -9.92
N ASP A 206 9.47 -1.58 -10.49
CA ASP A 206 9.71 -1.74 -11.94
C ASP A 206 10.01 -3.20 -12.37
N ASP A 207 10.48 -3.38 -13.61
CA ASP A 207 11.01 -4.66 -14.11
C ASP A 207 12.36 -5.05 -13.49
N ASP A 208 13.20 -4.07 -13.14
CA ASP A 208 14.49 -4.28 -12.45
C ASP A 208 14.33 -4.64 -10.95
N GLY A 209 13.09 -4.62 -10.43
CA GLY A 209 12.76 -4.96 -9.04
C GLY A 209 12.98 -3.82 -8.04
N LYS A 210 13.31 -2.61 -8.51
CA LYS A 210 13.55 -1.44 -7.67
C LYS A 210 12.24 -0.90 -7.12
N VAL A 211 12.16 -0.73 -5.80
CA VAL A 211 10.96 -0.27 -5.09
C VAL A 211 11.01 1.23 -4.88
N TYR A 212 10.06 1.96 -5.46
CA TYR A 212 9.96 3.43 -5.39
C TYR A 212 9.06 3.91 -4.26
N LEU A 213 8.06 3.09 -3.90
CA LEU A 213 7.16 3.35 -2.79
C LEU A 213 6.67 2.00 -2.24
N ASP A 214 6.63 1.84 -0.93
CA ASP A 214 5.96 0.73 -0.23
C ASP A 214 5.41 1.30 1.08
N VAL A 215 4.12 1.65 1.09
CA VAL A 215 3.50 2.40 2.19
C VAL A 215 2.13 1.83 2.56
N SER A 216 1.88 1.75 3.87
CA SER A 216 0.59 1.35 4.43
C SER A 216 -0.16 2.54 5.02
N TYR A 217 -1.46 2.65 4.71
CA TYR A 217 -2.34 3.70 5.19
C TYR A 217 -3.71 3.15 5.63
N HIS A 218 -4.51 4.01 6.25
CA HIS A 218 -5.86 3.68 6.71
C HIS A 218 -6.86 4.63 6.05
N PHE A 219 -8.08 4.17 5.83
CA PHE A 219 -9.21 4.97 5.37
C PHE A 219 -10.52 4.42 5.93
N GLU A 220 -11.62 5.16 5.78
CA GLU A 220 -12.94 4.72 6.21
C GLU A 220 -13.96 4.70 5.08
N ILE A 221 -14.91 3.77 5.16
CA ILE A 221 -16.16 3.81 4.38
C ILE A 221 -17.32 4.08 5.32
N GLN A 222 -18.07 5.14 5.07
CA GLN A 222 -19.23 5.54 5.88
C GLN A 222 -20.52 5.65 5.04
N LYS A 223 -21.68 5.72 5.71
CA LYS A 223 -23.00 5.83 5.03
C LYS A 223 -23.15 7.11 4.21
N ASN A 224 -22.54 8.19 4.69
CA ASN A 224 -22.57 9.52 4.09
C ASN A 224 -21.14 10.03 3.90
N TRP A 225 -20.95 11.02 3.03
CA TRP A 225 -19.72 11.81 3.00
C TRP A 225 -19.55 12.60 4.31
N PRO A 226 -18.32 12.94 4.72
CA PRO A 226 -18.10 13.82 5.87
C PRO A 226 -18.78 15.18 5.63
N SER A 227 -19.49 15.67 6.64
CA SER A 227 -20.16 16.97 6.59
C SER A 227 -19.13 18.10 6.44
N ARG A 228 -19.37 18.99 5.48
CA ARG A 228 -18.52 20.15 5.22
C ARG A 228 -18.64 21.15 6.37
N SER A 229 -17.61 21.20 7.21
CA SER A 229 -17.36 22.21 8.24
C SER A 229 -16.87 23.52 7.63
#